data_AF-A0A849SCW4-F1
#
_entry.id   AF-A0A849SCW4-F1
#
_cell.length_a   1.000
_cell.length_b   1.000
_cell.length_c   1.000
_cell.angle_alpha   90.00
_cell.angle_beta   90.00
_cell.angle_gamma   90.00
#
_symmetry.space_group_name_H-M   'P 1'
#
loop_
_entity.id
_entity.type
_entity.pdbx_description
1 polymer ?
#
loop_
_entity_poly.entity_id
_entity_poly.type
_entity_poly.pdbx_seq_one_letter_code
_entity_poly.pdbx_strand_id
1 'polypeptide(L)' 'MIGNDVDIGSNVVILGDIKIGDGAIIGAGTVIVKNVEAGSVVVGNPARVIRRASTPVVINKS' A
#
# COMPACT_ATOMS: atom_id res chain seq x y z
N MET A 1 4.25 11.75 0.32
CA MET A 1 3.07 11.91 1.22
C MET A 1 2.65 10.54 1.73
N ILE A 2 2.34 10.41 3.02
CA ILE A 2 1.81 9.18 3.63
C ILE A 2 0.40 9.50 4.13
N GLY A 3 -0.57 8.67 3.76
CA GLY A 3 -1.96 8.78 4.17
C GLY A 3 -2.21 8.40 5.64
N ASN A 4 -3.48 8.35 6.02
CA ASN A 4 -3.93 7.94 7.35
C ASN A 4 -3.92 6.41 7.49
N ASP A 5 -3.73 5.92 8.72
CA ASP A 5 -3.81 4.49 9.06
C ASP A 5 -2.91 3.57 8.20
N VAL A 6 -1.76 4.08 7.77
CA VAL A 6 -0.75 3.30 7.04
C VAL A 6 0.10 2.50 8.02
N ASP A 7 0.20 1.19 7.79
CA ASP A 7 1.12 0.31 8.53
C ASP A 7 2.44 0.19 7.75
N ILE A 8 3.56 0.54 8.40
CA ILE A 8 4.90 0.51 7.79
C ILE A 8 5.79 -0.42 8.61
N GLY A 9 6.13 -1.55 8.01
CA GLY A 9 7.07 -2.51 8.57
C GLY A 9 8.48 -1.93 8.76
N SER A 10 9.28 -2.61 9.56
CA SER A 10 10.66 -2.20 9.85
C SER A 10 11.53 -2.14 8.59
N ASN A 11 12.45 -1.17 8.54
CA ASN A 11 13.45 -1.03 7.48
C ASN A 11 12.86 -0.88 6.06
N VAL A 12 11.79 -0.10 5.94
CA VAL A 12 11.22 0.29 4.63
C VAL A 12 11.98 1.48 4.07
N VAL A 13 12.26 1.44 2.77
CA VAL A 13 12.84 2.56 2.02
C VAL A 13 11.81 3.09 1.03
N ILE A 14 11.55 4.39 1.06
CA ILE A 14 10.65 5.08 0.13
C ILE A 14 11.49 6.01 -0.74
N LEU A 15 11.53 5.76 -2.06
CA LEU A 15 12.39 6.48 -2.98
C LEU A 15 11.61 7.51 -3.80
N GLY A 16 11.88 8.80 -3.56
CA GLY A 16 11.38 9.93 -4.35
C GLY A 16 10.02 10.48 -3.88
N ASP A 17 9.35 11.20 -4.77
CA ASP A 17 8.01 11.77 -4.51
C ASP A 17 6.92 10.71 -4.66
N ILE A 18 6.77 9.88 -3.63
CA ILE A 18 5.81 8.78 -3.57
C ILE A 18 4.61 9.18 -2.71
N LYS A 19 3.42 8.80 -3.18
CA LYS A 19 2.17 8.84 -2.43
C LYS A 19 1.82 7.43 -1.96
N ILE A 20 1.63 7.28 -0.65
CA ILE A 20 1.08 6.07 -0.03
C ILE A 20 -0.34 6.40 0.43
N GLY A 21 -1.34 5.73 -0.13
CA GLY A 21 -2.74 5.95 0.19
C GLY A 21 -3.13 5.42 1.57
N ASP A 22 -4.28 5.88 2.07
CA ASP A 22 -4.80 5.54 3.40
C ASP A 22 -4.97 4.03 3.58
N GLY A 23 -4.70 3.51 4.78
CA GLY A 23 -4.90 2.09 5.10
C GLY A 23 -3.96 1.14 4.36
N ALA A 24 -2.93 1.65 3.66
CA ALA A 24 -1.95 0.80 3.00
C ALA A 24 -1.06 0.07 4.03
N ILE A 25 -0.61 -1.14 3.69
CA ILE A 25 0.28 -1.95 4.52
C ILE A 25 1.57 -2.21 3.75
N ILE A 26 2.70 -1.81 4.32
CA ILE A 26 4.04 -1.97 3.75
C ILE A 26 4.80 -3.01 4.55
N GLY A 27 5.17 -4.14 3.93
CA GLY A 27 5.95 -5.18 4.62
C GLY A 27 7.37 -4.72 4.99
N ALA A 28 7.97 -5.38 5.98
CA ALA A 28 9.35 -5.10 6.38
C ALA A 28 10.35 -5.30 5.23
N GLY A 29 11.41 -4.47 5.20
CA GLY A 29 12.46 -4.54 4.17
C GLY A 29 12.01 -4.13 2.76
N THR A 30 10.82 -3.54 2.62
CA THR A 30 10.25 -3.16 1.31
C THR A 30 10.91 -1.90 0.76
N VAL A 31 11.19 -1.89 -0.55
CA VAL A 31 11.71 -0.72 -1.27
C VAL A 31 10.64 -0.19 -2.22
N ILE A 32 10.02 0.92 -1.83
CA ILE A 32 8.93 1.57 -2.55
C ILE A 32 9.50 2.50 -3.62
N VAL A 33 9.21 2.17 -4.87
CA VAL A 33 9.65 2.93 -6.06
C VAL A 33 8.47 3.42 -6.92
N LYS A 34 7.23 3.16 -6.50
CA LYS A 34 5.98 3.59 -7.15
C LYS A 34 4.93 3.92 -6.09
N ASN A 35 3.96 4.76 -6.46
CA ASN A 35 2.81 5.08 -5.60
C ASN A 35 2.07 3.80 -5.16
N VAL A 36 1.54 3.84 -3.93
CA VAL A 36 0.78 2.74 -3.32
C VAL A 36 -0.67 3.18 -3.17
N GLU A 37 -1.58 2.41 -3.74
CA GLU A 37 -3.03 2.64 -3.63
C GLU A 37 -3.50 2.44 -2.18
N ALA A 38 -4.51 3.19 -1.77
CA ALA A 38 -5.15 3.05 -0.46
C ALA A 38 -5.61 1.60 -0.22
N GLY A 39 -5.48 1.10 1.00
CA GLY A 39 -5.91 -0.26 1.40
C GLY A 39 -5.10 -1.41 0.79
N SER A 40 -4.07 -1.13 -0.01
CA SER A 40 -3.23 -2.15 -0.63
C SER A 40 -2.15 -2.69 0.30
N VAL A 41 -1.74 -3.94 0.09
CA VAL A 41 -0.61 -4.55 0.78
C VAL A 41 0.53 -4.74 -0.21
N VAL A 42 1.71 -4.20 0.11
CA VAL A 42 2.89 -4.25 -0.73
C VAL A 42 4.09 -4.80 0.02
N VAL A 43 4.93 -5.58 -0.67
CA VAL A 43 6.14 -6.18 -0.09
C VAL A 43 7.29 -6.23 -1.10
N GLY A 44 8.52 -6.35 -0.60
CA GLY A 44 9.70 -6.73 -1.37
C GLY A 44 10.53 -5.57 -1.92
N ASN A 45 11.66 -5.92 -2.55
CA ASN A 45 12.58 -4.98 -3.18
C ASN A 45 12.85 -5.42 -4.64
N PRO A 46 12.33 -4.71 -5.66
CA PRO A 46 11.41 -3.58 -5.56
C PRO A 46 9.98 -4.00 -5.17
N ALA A 47 9.23 -3.09 -4.53
CA ALA A 47 7.89 -3.37 -4.00
C ALA A 47 6.90 -3.90 -5.06
N ARG A 48 6.07 -4.86 -4.64
CA ARG A 48 4.99 -5.46 -5.44
C ARG A 48 3.71 -5.54 -4.60
N VAL A 49 2.57 -5.28 -5.24
CA VAL A 49 1.25 -5.43 -4.61
C VAL A 49 0.92 -6.92 -4.51
N ILE A 50 0.65 -7.39 -3.30
CA ILE A 50 0.19 -8.77 -3.03
C ILE A 50 -1.30 -8.83 -2.68
N ARG A 51 -1.89 -7.69 -2.30
CA ARG A 51 -3.33 -7.53 -2.13
C ARG A 51 -3.72 -6.12 -2.58
N ARG A 52 -4.67 -6.03 -3.50
CA ARG A 52 -5.31 -4.74 -3.84
C ARG A 52 -6.40 -4.42 -2.83
N ALA A 53 -6.73 -3.14 -2.70
CA ALA A 53 -7.97 -2.75 -2.03
C ALA A 53 -9.12 -3.58 -2.58
N SER A 54 -9.92 -4.17 -1.70
CA SER A 54 -11.17 -4.80 -2.13
C SER A 54 -12.04 -3.69 -2.72
N THR A 55 -12.30 -3.73 -4.03
CA THR A 55 -13.40 -2.97 -4.62
C THR A 55 -14.63 -3.30 -3.78
N PRO A 56 -15.38 -2.30 -3.28
CA PRO A 56 -16.65 -2.57 -2.62
C PRO A 56 -17.48 -3.42 -3.57
N VAL A 57 -17.79 -4.65 -3.18
CA VAL A 57 -18.77 -5.45 -3.92
C VAL A 57 -20.08 -4.70 -3.77
N VAL A 58 -20.55 -4.08 -4.85
CA VAL A 58 -21.87 -3.45 -4.88
C VAL A 58 -22.89 -4.58 -4.78
N ILE A 59 -23.42 -4.79 -3.59
CA ILE A 59 -24.48 -5.76 -3.35
C ILE A 59 -25.77 -5.12 -3.85
N ASN A 60 -26.17 -5.40 -5.09
CA ASN A 60 -27.52 -5.07 -5.55
C ASN A 60 -28.49 -5.96 -4.77
N LYS A 61 -29.16 -5.40 -3.76
CA LYS A 61 -30.33 -6.02 -3.14
C LYS A 61 -31.50 -5.86 -4.12
N SER A 62 -32.07 -6.98 -4.57
CA SER A 62 -33.33 -7.03 -5.33
C SER A 62 -34.51 -6.62 -4.48
#